data_AF-T2SC08-F1
#
_entry.id   AF-T2SC08-F1
#
_cell.length_a   1.000
_cell.length_b   1.000
_cell.length_c   1.000
_cell.angle_alpha   90.00
_cell.angle_beta   90.00
_cell.angle_gamma   90.00
#
_symmetry.space_group_name_H-M   'P 1'
#
loop_
_entity.id
_entity.type
_entity.pdbx_description
1 polymer ?
#
loop_
_entity_poly.entity_id
_entity_poly.type
_entity_poly.pdbx_seq_one_letter_code
_entity_poly.pdbx_strand_id
1 'polypeptide(L)'
;MKVALTGGGTGGHLSIAKALAIELEKQGIEAIYLGSTYGQDKEWFENSPLFSERYFFNTQGVVNKSFFKKIGSLFLQAKATFKAKEF
;
A
#
# COMPACT_ATOMS: atom_id res chain seq x y z
N MET A 1 7.75 13.76 -12.28
CA MET A 1 8.20 13.03 -11.08
C MET A 1 6.97 12.47 -10.39
N LYS A 2 6.99 11.22 -9.92
CA LYS A 2 5.89 10.64 -9.14
C LYS A 2 6.41 10.12 -7.81
N VAL A 3 5.66 10.31 -6.73
CA VAL A 3 6.01 9.83 -5.39
C VAL A 3 5.18 8.60 -5.08
N ALA A 4 5.84 7.49 -4.74
CA ALA A 4 5.16 6.29 -4.29
C ALA A 4 4.95 6.35 -2.77
N LEU A 5 3.70 6.46 -2.35
CA LEU A 5 3.32 6.38 -0.95
C LEU A 5 2.98 4.92 -0.62
N THR A 6 3.69 4.40 0.39
CA THR A 6 3.49 3.07 0.94
C THR A 6 3.48 3.17 2.47
N GLY A 7 2.76 2.27 3.12
CA GLY A 7 2.47 2.36 4.56
C GLY A 7 1.01 2.09 4.82
N GLY A 8 0.65 0.81 4.77
CA GLY A 8 -0.71 0.32 4.97
C GLY A 8 -1.00 -0.13 6.40
N GLY A 9 -2.20 -0.66 6.62
CA GLY A 9 -2.62 -1.24 7.89
C GLY A 9 -3.93 -0.64 8.39
N THR A 10 -3.85 0.16 9.46
CA THR A 10 -5.01 0.81 10.09
C THR A 10 -4.99 2.32 9.88
N GLY A 11 -6.11 2.97 10.17
CA GLY A 11 -6.33 4.41 9.99
C GLY A 11 -5.22 5.33 10.50
N GLY A 12 -4.45 4.93 11.53
CA GLY A 12 -3.30 5.72 12.00
C GLY A 12 -2.25 5.94 10.91
N HIS A 13 -1.79 4.86 10.26
CA HIS A 13 -0.83 4.95 9.15
C HIS A 13 -1.45 5.60 7.90
N LEU A 14 -2.71 5.23 7.61
CA LEU A 14 -3.42 5.73 6.42
C LEU A 14 -3.72 7.23 6.52
N SER A 15 -3.96 7.77 7.71
CA SER A 15 -4.18 9.21 7.91
C SER A 15 -2.96 10.05 7.52
N ILE A 16 -1.76 9.56 7.82
CA ILE A 16 -0.49 10.20 7.46
C ILE A 16 -0.27 10.12 5.95
N ALA A 17 -0.48 8.94 5.35
CA ALA A 17 -0.38 8.77 3.90
C ALA A 17 -1.33 9.71 3.15
N LYS A 18 -2.56 9.86 3.64
CA LYS A 18 -3.56 10.78 3.08
C LYS A 18 -3.11 12.25 3.19
N ALA A 19 -2.62 12.66 4.36
CA ALA A 19 -2.14 14.02 4.58
C ALA A 19 -0.97 14.37 3.64
N LEU A 20 -0.03 13.44 3.44
CA LEU A 20 1.08 13.59 2.50
C LEU A 20 0.59 13.69 1.06
N ALA A 21 -0.35 12.83 0.65
CA ALA A 21 -0.91 12.88 -0.71
C ALA A 21 -1.60 14.21 -1.02
N ILE A 22 -2.35 14.77 -0.07
CA ILE A 22 -2.97 16.09 -0.19
C ILE A 22 -1.92 17.18 -0.38
N GLU A 23 -0.81 17.13 0.37
CA GLU A 23 0.24 18.14 0.26
C GLU A 23 1.01 18.03 -1.06
N LEU A 24 1.27 16.80 -1.53
CA LEU A 24 1.87 16.57 -2.85
C LEU A 24 0.97 17.09 -3.98
N GLU A 25 -0.34 16.86 -3.90
CA GLU A 25 -1.31 17.36 -4.87
C GLU A 25 -1.29 18.90 -4.95
N LYS A 26 -1.25 19.60 -3.82
CA LYS A 26 -1.14 21.07 -3.79
C LYS A 26 0.13 21.59 -4.44
N GLN A 27 1.21 20.82 -4.38
CA GLN A 27 2.48 21.15 -5.01
C GLN A 27 2.54 20.72 -6.48
N GLY A 28 1.45 20.15 -7.03
CA GLY A 28 1.39 19.64 -8.39
C GLY A 28 2.23 18.37 -8.61
N ILE A 29 2.55 17.64 -7.54
CA ILE A 29 3.33 16.41 -7.58
C ILE A 29 2.39 15.22 -7.55
N GLU A 30 2.45 14.38 -8.58
CA GLU A 30 1.66 13.16 -8.63
C GLU A 30 2.10 12.14 -7.58
N ALA A 31 1.14 11.57 -6.87
CA ALA A 31 1.34 10.46 -5.95
C ALA A 31 0.70 9.17 -6.48
N ILE A 32 1.37 8.05 -6.25
CA ILE A 32 0.80 6.70 -6.42
C ILE A 32 0.73 6.00 -5.07
N TYR A 33 -0.26 5.14 -4.87
CA TYR A 33 -0.42 4.39 -3.63
C TYR A 33 -0.09 2.90 -3.81
N LEU A 34 0.72 2.36 -2.90
CA LEU A 34 1.09 0.95 -2.83
C LEU A 34 0.65 0.37 -1.48
N GLY A 35 -0.44 -0.40 -1.50
CA GLY A 35 -1.06 -0.95 -0.30
C GLY A 35 -1.29 -2.45 -0.34
N SER A 36 -1.92 -2.96 0.73
CA SER A 36 -2.34 -4.36 0.81
C SER A 36 -3.84 -4.52 0.58
N THR A 37 -4.27 -5.68 0.06
CA THR A 37 -5.68 -6.09 0.12
C THR A 37 -6.12 -6.51 1.53
N TYR A 38 -5.17 -6.70 2.45
CA TYR A 38 -5.43 -6.96 3.86
C TYR A 38 -5.27 -5.67 4.67
N GLY A 39 -6.29 -5.32 5.45
CA GLY A 39 -6.32 -4.10 6.26
C GLY A 39 -7.37 -3.11 5.76
N GLN A 40 -7.19 -1.82 6.11
CA GLN A 40 -8.12 -0.74 5.76
C GLN A 40 -7.71 0.03 4.49
N ASP A 41 -6.57 -0.31 3.89
CA ASP A 41 -5.99 0.35 2.71
C ASP A 41 -7.01 0.52 1.56
N LYS A 42 -7.67 -0.57 1.15
CA LYS A 42 -8.66 -0.56 0.06
C LYS A 42 -9.83 0.37 0.40
N GLU A 43 -10.41 0.23 1.58
CA GLU A 43 -11.54 1.04 2.03
C GLU A 43 -11.22 2.54 1.99
N TRP A 44 -10.00 2.91 2.36
CA TRP A 44 -9.57 4.31 2.38
C TRP A 44 -9.23 4.86 0.99
N PHE A 45 -8.56 4.06 0.16
CA PHE A 45 -7.87 4.59 -1.01
C PHE A 45 -8.30 4.02 -2.35
N GLU A 46 -9.04 2.90 -2.43
CA GLU A 46 -9.38 2.27 -3.72
C GLU A 46 -9.96 3.25 -4.75
N ASN A 47 -10.84 4.15 -4.28
CA ASN A 47 -11.50 5.17 -5.09
C ASN A 47 -11.03 6.61 -4.80
N SER A 48 -9.88 6.78 -4.13
CA SER A 48 -9.42 8.10 -3.73
C SER A 48 -8.84 8.90 -4.91
N PRO A 49 -9.32 10.12 -5.20
CA PRO A 49 -8.79 10.93 -6.30
C PRO A 49 -7.37 11.44 -6.04
N LEU A 50 -6.87 11.35 -4.80
CA LEU A 50 -5.56 11.84 -4.38
C LEU A 50 -4.37 11.12 -5.03
N PHE A 51 -4.62 9.97 -5.64
CA PHE A 51 -3.58 9.14 -6.25
C PHE A 51 -3.91 8.91 -7.71
N SER A 52 -2.90 9.10 -8.57
CA SER A 52 -3.02 8.83 -10.00
C SER A 52 -3.09 7.33 -10.29
N GLU A 53 -2.37 6.51 -9.51
CA GLU A 53 -2.41 5.06 -9.58
C GLU A 53 -2.47 4.44 -8.19
N ARG A 54 -3.13 3.28 -8.07
CA ARG A 54 -3.37 2.60 -6.80
C ARG A 54 -3.24 1.09 -6.97
N TYR A 55 -2.23 0.51 -6.35
CA TYR A 55 -1.97 -0.92 -6.43
C TYR A 55 -2.14 -1.57 -5.07
N PHE A 56 -2.99 -2.59 -5.02
CA PHE A 56 -3.24 -3.37 -3.81
C PHE A 56 -2.77 -4.81 -4.01
N PHE A 57 -1.79 -5.21 -3.20
CA PHE A 57 -1.19 -6.54 -3.29
C PHE A 57 -1.72 -7.45 -2.19
N ASN A 58 -1.87 -8.74 -2.52
CA ASN A 58 -2.26 -9.76 -1.55
C ASN A 58 -1.09 -10.11 -0.62
N THR A 59 -0.75 -9.21 0.30
CA THR A 59 0.41 -9.31 1.20
C THR A 59 0.00 -9.15 2.66
N GLN A 60 0.73 -9.76 3.58
CA GLN A 60 0.45 -9.62 5.00
C GLN A 60 1.75 -9.41 5.78
N GLY A 61 1.66 -8.71 6.91
CA GLY A 61 2.78 -8.54 7.82
C GLY A 61 3.36 -9.87 8.28
N VAL A 62 4.68 -9.91 8.45
CA VAL A 62 5.43 -11.09 8.93
C VAL A 62 5.62 -11.07 10.44
N VAL A 63 5.56 -9.89 11.04
CA VAL A 63 5.75 -9.64 12.47
C VAL A 63 4.58 -10.25 13.26
N ASN A 64 4.86 -10.75 14.46
CA ASN A 64 3.87 -11.36 15.37
C ASN A 64 3.13 -12.61 14.84
N LYS A 65 3.71 -13.32 13.86
CA LYS A 65 3.17 -14.58 13.34
C LYS A 65 3.96 -15.81 13.81
N SER A 66 3.29 -16.95 13.93
CA SER A 66 3.94 -18.25 14.17
C SER A 66 4.81 -18.67 12.98
N PHE A 67 5.78 -19.57 13.20
CA PHE A 67 6.78 -19.96 12.19
C PHE A 67 6.18 -20.34 10.82
N PHE A 68 5.18 -21.23 10.79
CA PHE A 68 4.50 -21.61 9.54
C PHE A 68 3.76 -20.44 8.87
N LYS A 69 3.14 -19.56 9.66
CA LYS A 69 2.45 -18.37 9.15
C LYS A 69 3.44 -17.32 8.60
N LYS A 70 4.67 -17.28 9.11
CA LYS A 70 5.74 -16.44 8.54
C LYS A 70 6.12 -16.92 7.15
N ILE A 71 6.31 -18.24 6.96
CA ILE A 71 6.60 -18.83 5.64
C ILE A 71 5.50 -18.46 4.63
N GLY A 72 4.23 -18.62 5.01
CA GLY A 72 3.11 -18.21 4.15
C GLY A 72 3.13 -16.71 3.80
N SER A 73 3.49 -15.85 4.77
CA SER A 73 3.57 -14.39 4.55
C SER A 73 4.74 -13.99 3.65
N LEU A 74 5.86 -14.71 3.73
CA LEU A 74 7.01 -14.53 2.83
C LEU A 74 6.68 -14.99 1.41
N PHE A 75 5.97 -16.11 1.26
CA PHE A 75 5.50 -16.57 -0.05
C PHE A 75 4.57 -15.56 -0.72
N LEU A 76 3.62 -14.97 0.03
CA LEU A 76 2.75 -13.91 -0.46
C LEU A 76 3.53 -12.68 -0.92
N GLN A 77 4.58 -12.28 -0.18
CA GLN A 77 5.45 -11.18 -0.60
C GLN A 77 6.22 -11.51 -1.88
N ALA A 78 6.80 -12.70 -1.99
CA ALA A 78 7.51 -13.12 -3.19
C ALA A 78 6.56 -13.09 -4.41
N LYS A 79 5.34 -13.62 -4.27
CA LYS A 79 4.31 -13.56 -5.31
C LYS A 79 3.96 -12.13 -5.70
N ALA A 80 3.80 -11.24 -4.71
CA ALA A 80 3.51 -9.83 -4.96
C ALA A 80 4.65 -9.12 -5.70
N THR A 81 5.92 -9.43 -5.38
CA THR A 81 7.08 -8.90 -6.10
C THR A 81 7.09 -9.29 -7.57
N PHE A 82 6.72 -10.54 -7.91
CA PHE A 82 6.60 -10.93 -9.31
C PHE A 82 5.42 -10.24 -10.00
N LYS A 83 4.26 -10.16 -9.33
CA LYS A 83 3.09 -9.44 -9.85
C LYS A 83 3.35 -7.96 -10.10
N ALA A 84 4.18 -7.33 -9.27
CA ALA A 84 4.52 -5.92 -9.41
C ALA A 84 5.24 -5.59 -10.73
N LYS A 85 5.85 -6.59 -11.41
CA LYS A 85 6.51 -6.41 -12.71
C LYS A 85 5.53 -6.29 -13.89
N GLU A 86 4.24 -6.55 -13.65
CA GLU A 86 3.20 -6.50 -14.68
C GLU A 86 2.60 -5.08 -14.87
N PHE A 87 3.03 -4.11 -14.05
CA PHE A 87 2.59 -2.71 -14.06
C PHE A 87 3.74 -1.79 -14.51
#